data_AF-A0A0B8P6J9-F1
#
_entry.id   AF-A0A0B8P6J9-F1
#
_cell.length_a   1.000
_cell.length_b   1.000
_cell.length_c   1.000
_cell.angle_alpha   90.00
_cell.angle_beta   90.00
_cell.angle_gamma   90.00
#
_symmetry.space_group_name_H-M   'P 1'
#
loop_
_entity.id
_entity.type
_entity.pdbx_description
1 polymer ?
#
loop_
_entity_poly.entity_id
_entity_poly.type
_entity_poly.pdbx_seq_one_letter_code
_entity_poly.pdbx_strand_id
1 'polypeptide(L)'
;MYEVVEKLTDQHEQKLAKPWSIFDAPEPFIEKMLTAIVGIEIAVSNIEGKWKLSQNQSAENQDGVVRGLAKLDDAMSKAVSDMVKKV
;
A
#
# COMPACT_ATOMS: atom_id res chain seq x y z
N MET A 1 -14.94 0.68 -16.10
CA MET A 1 -15.17 1.56 -14.92
C MET A 1 -15.86 0.80 -13.80
N TYR A 2 -17.04 0.22 -14.05
CA TYR A 2 -17.76 -0.63 -13.07
C TYR A 2 -16.85 -1.66 -12.37
N GLU A 3 -16.13 -2.48 -13.15
CA GLU A 3 -15.24 -3.52 -12.61
C GLU A 3 -14.12 -2.97 -11.70
N VAL A 4 -13.58 -1.78 -12.00
CA VAL A 4 -12.50 -1.18 -11.20
C VAL A 4 -13.03 -0.71 -9.85
N VAL A 5 -14.22 -0.11 -9.84
CA VAL A 5 -14.87 0.36 -8.61
C VAL A 5 -15.30 -0.84 -7.76
N GLU A 6 -15.89 -1.87 -8.37
CA GLU A 6 -16.25 -3.12 -7.70
C GLU A 6 -15.05 -3.77 -7.00
N LYS A 7 -13.95 -4.02 -7.72
CA LYS A 7 -12.73 -4.61 -7.15
C LYS A 7 -12.15 -3.77 -6.02
N LEU A 8 -12.19 -2.44 -6.15
CA LEU A 8 -11.71 -1.54 -5.11
C LEU A 8 -12.59 -1.61 -3.86
N THR A 9 -13.91 -1.63 -4.03
CA THR A 9 -14.89 -1.82 -2.94
C THR A 9 -14.63 -3.15 -2.24
N ASP A 10 -14.58 -4.26 -2.98
CA ASP A 10 -14.35 -5.59 -2.42
C ASP A 10 -13.06 -5.64 -1.59
N GLN A 11 -11.95 -5.09 -2.11
CA GLN A 11 -10.66 -5.07 -1.43
C GLN A 11 -10.71 -4.33 -0.08
N HIS A 12 -11.49 -3.25 0.02
CA HIS A 12 -11.57 -2.44 1.25
C HIS A 12 -12.63 -2.96 2.22
N GLU A 13 -13.69 -3.60 1.73
CA GLU A 13 -14.81 -4.12 2.51
C GLU A 13 -14.58 -5.56 3.01
N GLN A 14 -13.64 -6.31 2.41
CA GLN A 14 -13.41 -7.74 2.70
C GLN A 14 -13.18 -8.09 4.19
N LYS A 15 -12.74 -7.12 5.01
CA LYS A 15 -12.45 -7.34 6.44
C LYS A 15 -13.63 -7.02 7.35
N LEU A 16 -14.71 -6.46 6.82
CA LEU A 16 -15.88 -6.13 7.60
C LEU A 16 -16.75 -7.37 7.80
N ALA A 17 -17.43 -7.45 8.94
CA ALA A 17 -18.33 -8.56 9.25
C ALA A 17 -19.53 -8.65 8.28
N LYS A 18 -19.90 -7.52 7.66
CA LYS A 18 -20.88 -7.41 6.58
C LYS A 18 -20.29 -6.48 5.51
N PRO A 19 -19.55 -7.02 4.53
CA PRO A 19 -19.01 -6.24 3.43
C PRO A 19 -20.14 -5.61 2.63
N TRP A 20 -20.02 -4.32 2.32
CA TRP A 20 -20.94 -3.65 1.41
C TRP A 20 -20.53 -3.90 -0.04
N SER A 21 -21.50 -4.14 -0.93
CA SER A 21 -21.30 -4.28 -2.37
C SER A 21 -21.86 -3.09 -3.13
N ILE A 22 -21.25 -2.76 -4.27
CA ILE A 22 -21.80 -1.75 -5.19
C ILE A 22 -23.21 -2.08 -5.66
N PHE A 23 -23.59 -3.36 -5.67
CA PHE A 23 -24.93 -3.82 -6.04
C PHE A 23 -25.97 -3.67 -4.92
N ASP A 24 -25.54 -3.32 -3.70
CA ASP A 24 -26.46 -2.95 -2.61
C ASP A 24 -27.06 -1.55 -2.81
N ALA A 25 -26.47 -0.73 -3.69
CA ALA A 25 -27.02 0.55 -4.09
C ALA A 25 -27.93 0.42 -5.33
N PRO A 26 -28.96 1.29 -5.47
CA PRO A 26 -29.77 1.33 -6.68
C PRO A 26 -28.92 1.58 -7.94
N GLU A 27 -29.15 0.82 -9.00
CA GLU A 27 -28.41 0.93 -10.27
C GLU A 27 -28.34 2.37 -10.83
N PRO A 28 -29.43 3.16 -10.88
CA PRO A 28 -29.37 4.53 -11.39
C PRO A 28 -28.47 5.45 -10.56
N PHE A 29 -28.28 5.15 -9.27
CA PHE A 29 -27.39 5.90 -8.40
C PHE A 29 -25.93 5.62 -8.77
N ILE A 30 -25.57 4.35 -8.97
CA ILE A 30 -24.21 3.96 -9.35
C ILE A 30 -23.85 4.50 -10.73
N GLU A 31 -24.74 4.35 -11.72
CA GLU A 31 -24.52 4.89 -13.07
C GLU A 31 -24.20 6.39 -13.03
N LYS A 32 -24.98 7.16 -12.28
CA LYS A 32 -24.75 8.60 -12.11
C LYS A 32 -23.40 8.87 -11.45
N MET A 33 -23.04 8.16 -10.39
CA MET A 33 -21.75 8.36 -9.71
C MET A 33 -20.56 8.05 -10.63
N LEU A 34 -20.66 7.01 -11.45
CA LEU A 34 -19.59 6.63 -12.37
C LEU A 34 -19.31 7.71 -13.43
N THR A 35 -20.31 8.50 -13.83
CA THR A 35 -20.09 9.64 -14.75
C THR A 35 -19.20 10.75 -14.17
N ALA A 36 -19.07 10.82 -12.85
CA ALA A 36 -18.23 11.80 -12.17
C ALA A 36 -16.78 11.31 -11.95
N ILE A 37 -16.45 10.09 -12.39
CA ILE A 37 -15.14 9.47 -12.18
C ILE A 37 -14.38 9.45 -13.51
N VAL A 38 -13.15 9.97 -13.49
CA VAL A 38 -12.20 9.83 -14.60
C VAL A 38 -11.28 8.64 -14.31
N GLY A 39 -11.30 7.65 -15.21
CA GLY A 39 -10.48 6.45 -15.09
C GLY A 39 -9.15 6.65 -15.80
N ILE A 40 -8.05 6.30 -15.14
CA ILE A 40 -6.71 6.31 -15.72
C ILE A 40 -6.13 4.91 -15.56
N GLU A 41 -5.63 4.35 -16.65
CA GLU A 41 -4.90 3.09 -16.64
C GLU A 41 -3.42 3.35 -16.88
N ILE A 42 -2.57 2.79 -16.01
CA ILE A 42 -1.12 2.84 -16.14
C ILE A 42 -0.65 1.42 -16.50
N ALA A 43 -0.35 1.21 -17.77
CA ALA A 43 0.27 -0.03 -18.22
C ALA A 43 1.70 -0.11 -17.66
N VAL A 44 1.96 -1.15 -16.85
CA VAL A 44 3.29 -1.39 -16.29
C VAL A 44 4.21 -1.88 -17.40
N SER A 45 5.16 -1.05 -17.83
CA SER A 45 6.16 -1.39 -18.84
C SER A 45 7.45 -1.95 -18.25
N ASN A 46 7.89 -1.41 -17.11
CA ASN A 46 9.06 -1.85 -16.38
C ASN A 46 8.88 -1.55 -14.88
N ILE A 47 9.52 -2.35 -14.03
CA ILE A 47 9.56 -2.13 -12.57
C ILE A 47 11.03 -2.04 -12.14
N GLU A 48 11.41 -0.92 -11.55
CA GLU A 48 12.75 -0.73 -10.97
C GLU A 48 12.63 -0.43 -9.47
N GLY A 49 13.34 -1.21 -8.65
CA GLY A 49 13.43 -1.01 -7.21
C GLY A 49 14.80 -0.47 -6.79
N LYS A 50 14.85 0.37 -5.75
CA LYS A 50 16.09 0.81 -5.11
C LYS A 50 16.10 0.40 -3.64
N TRP A 51 17.13 -0.32 -3.25
CA TRP A 51 17.26 -0.88 -1.90
C TRP A 51 18.41 -0.19 -1.16
N LYS A 52 18.11 0.83 -0.36
CA LYS A 52 19.10 1.65 0.36
C LYS A 52 18.97 1.45 1.86
N LEU A 53 19.82 0.62 2.44
CA LEU A 53 19.75 0.19 3.84
C LEU A 53 21.12 0.19 4.51
N SER A 54 21.97 1.17 4.17
CA SER A 54 23.31 1.31 4.75
C SER A 54 24.23 0.09 4.51
N GLN A 55 24.04 -0.62 3.39
CA GLN A 55 24.88 -1.78 3.02
C GLN A 55 26.35 -1.41 2.81
N ASN A 56 26.65 -0.12 2.60
CA ASN A 56 27.99 0.41 2.44
C ASN A 56 28.66 0.85 3.76
N GLN A 57 28.00 0.65 4.90
CA GLN A 57 28.51 1.02 6.22
C GLN A 57 29.12 -0.19 6.94
N SER A 58 29.95 0.07 7.95
CA SER A 58 30.43 -0.98 8.86
C SER A 58 29.27 -1.60 9.66
N ALA A 59 29.46 -2.83 10.15
CA ALA A 59 28.48 -3.51 11.00
C ALA A 59 28.10 -2.67 12.23
N GLU A 60 29.07 -2.00 12.86
CA GLU A 60 28.81 -1.12 14.01
C GLU A 60 27.87 0.04 13.68
N ASN A 61 28.04 0.65 12.50
CA ASN A 61 27.17 1.73 12.03
C ASN A 61 25.78 1.21 11.68
N GLN A 62 25.67 0.03 11.06
CA GLN A 62 24.38 -0.62 10.79
C GLN A 62 23.63 -0.92 12.08
N ASP A 63 24.31 -1.46 13.09
CA ASP A 63 23.73 -1.69 14.42
C ASP A 63 23.28 -0.39 15.09
N GLY A 64 24.04 0.69 14.91
CA GLY A 64 23.66 2.04 15.36
C GLY A 64 22.36 2.51 14.72
N VAL A 65 22.22 2.35 13.41
CA VAL A 65 20.99 2.66 12.65
C VAL A 65 19.82 1.80 13.14
N VAL A 66 20.02 0.49 13.27
CA VAL A 66 19.00 -0.45 13.78
C VAL A 66 18.50 -0.04 15.16
N ARG A 67 19.41 0.25 16.10
CA ARG A 67 19.08 0.71 17.46
C ARG A 67 18.38 2.07 17.46
N GLY A 68 18.80 2.99 16.60
CA GLY A 68 18.19 4.31 16.47
C GLY A 68 16.75 4.21 15.99
N LEU A 69 16.53 3.47 14.91
CA LEU A 69 15.21 3.24 14.32
C LEU A 69 14.27 2.47 15.26
N ALA A 70 14.78 1.49 16.01
CA ALA A 70 13.98 0.71 16.95
C ALA A 70 13.42 1.54 18.13
N LYS A 71 13.98 2.72 18.41
CA LYS A 71 13.49 3.65 19.44
C LYS A 71 12.33 4.53 18.96
N LEU A 72 12.09 4.58 17.66
CA LEU A 72 10.99 5.34 17.08
C LEU A 72 9.73 4.47 17.08
N ASP A 73 8.62 4.99 17.59
CA ASP A 73 7.35 4.27 17.67
C ASP A 73 6.48 4.50 16.43
N ASP A 74 7.05 4.25 15.26
CA ASP A 74 6.32 4.29 13.99
C ASP A 74 6.58 3.03 13.16
N ALA A 75 5.58 2.63 12.38
CA ALA A 75 5.62 1.38 11.62
C ALA A 75 6.73 1.37 10.56
N MET A 76 7.06 2.52 9.98
CA MET A 76 8.07 2.61 8.92
C MET A 76 9.47 2.44 9.47
N SER A 77 9.80 3.10 10.59
CA SER A 77 11.09 2.94 11.26
C SER A 77 11.34 1.50 11.69
N LYS A 78 10.31 0.82 12.24
CA LYS A 78 10.39 -0.60 12.59
C LYS A 78 10.64 -1.48 11.36
N ALA A 79 9.90 -1.25 10.28
CA ALA A 79 10.09 -1.99 9.02
C ALA A 79 11.49 -1.79 8.44
N VAL A 80 12.00 -0.55 8.40
CA VAL A 80 13.36 -0.26 7.90
C VAL A 80 14.42 -0.89 8.79
N SER A 81 14.27 -0.81 10.12
CA SER A 81 15.17 -1.48 11.06
C SER A 81 15.28 -2.98 10.78
N ASP A 82 14.15 -3.65 10.55
CA ASP A 82 14.13 -5.08 10.23
C ASP A 82 14.70 -5.40 8.85
N MET A 83 14.59 -4.49 7.88
CA MET A 83 15.23 -4.65 6.58
C MET A 83 16.75 -4.43 6.65
N VAL A 84 17.24 -3.49 7.46
CA VAL A 84 18.68 -3.26 7.68
C VAL A 84 19.33 -4.49 8.32
N LYS A 85 18.64 -5.21 9.21
CA LYS A 85 19.14 -6.47 9.77
C LYS A 85 19.27 -7.63 8.76
N LYS A 86 18.67 -7.49 7.57
CA LYS A 86 18.59 -8.55 6.54
C LYS A 86 19.55 -8.33 5.37
N VAL A 87 20.27 -7.20 5.34
CA VAL A 87 21.30 -6.90 4.34
C VAL A 87 22.69 -7.20 4.87
#